data_AF-A0A7V1XNY3-F1
#
_entry.id   AF-A0A7V1XNY3-F1
#
_cell.length_a   1.000
_cell.length_b   1.000
_cell.length_c   1.000
_cell.angle_alpha   90.00
_cell.angle_beta   90.00
_cell.angle_gamma   90.00
#
_symmetry.space_group_name_H-M   'P 1'
#
loop_
_entity.id
_entity.type
_entity.pdbx_description
1 polymer ?
#
loop_
_entity_poly.entity_id
_entity_poly.type
_entity_poly.pdbx_seq_one_letter_code
_entity_poly.pdbx_strand_id
1 'polypeptide(L)'
;MPKVIGTETEYGIAGSGGAEFNPVLASSQLIATFAGALRRIRWDYEQESPMRDARGFEPVQIREPVEEEPGLANVILPNGARYYVDHAHPEYSTPECASARELVIHDKAGERILERSLQELHARMPDGFRLQIYKNNSDGKGNSYGTHENYLVDRA
;
A
#
# COMPACT_ATOMS: atom_id res chain seq x y z
N MET A 1 -5.47 -27.58 9.21
CA MET A 1 -6.38 -26.42 9.33
C MET A 1 -6.14 -25.50 8.16
N PRO A 2 -7.19 -24.96 7.51
CA PRO A 2 -7.02 -23.81 6.62
C PRO A 2 -6.35 -22.69 7.41
N LYS A 3 -5.33 -22.05 6.84
CA LYS A 3 -4.67 -20.89 7.43
C LYS A 3 -5.14 -19.67 6.67
N VAL A 4 -5.54 -18.63 7.39
CA VAL A 4 -5.75 -17.32 6.78
C VAL A 4 -4.38 -16.73 6.48
N ILE A 5 -4.19 -16.30 5.24
CA ILE A 5 -2.94 -15.73 4.74
C ILE A 5 -3.22 -14.48 3.92
N GLY A 6 -2.24 -13.59 3.86
CA GLY A 6 -2.29 -12.37 3.05
C GLY A 6 -0.88 -11.93 2.65
N THR A 7 -0.78 -11.06 1.65
CA THR A 7 0.48 -10.42 1.27
C THR A 7 0.32 -8.93 1.09
N GLU A 8 1.38 -8.21 1.40
CA GLU A 8 1.53 -6.77 1.16
C GLU A 8 2.67 -6.59 0.18
N THR A 9 2.44 -5.87 -0.92
CA THR A 9 3.48 -5.65 -1.95
C THR A 9 3.63 -4.18 -2.21
N GLU A 10 4.77 -3.64 -1.79
CA GLU A 10 5.23 -2.31 -2.18
C GLU A 10 5.82 -2.41 -3.60
N TYR A 11 5.41 -1.50 -4.47
CA TYR A 11 5.94 -1.46 -5.82
C TYR A 11 7.00 -0.36 -5.96
N GLY A 12 8.07 -0.66 -6.68
CA GLY A 12 9.02 0.34 -7.13
C GLY A 12 8.32 1.31 -8.09
N ILE A 13 8.62 2.61 -7.98
CA ILE A 13 8.02 3.64 -8.81
C ILE A 13 9.11 4.56 -9.40
N ALA A 14 9.04 4.81 -10.71
CA ALA A 14 9.97 5.71 -11.38
C ALA A 14 9.24 6.53 -12.45
N GLY A 15 9.55 7.83 -12.54
CA GLY A 15 8.95 8.72 -13.52
C GLY A 15 9.98 9.53 -14.30
N SER A 16 9.58 10.00 -15.48
CA SER A 16 10.33 10.94 -16.31
C SER A 16 9.39 11.86 -17.09
N GLY A 17 9.89 13.00 -17.57
CA GLY A 17 9.11 13.91 -18.43
C GLY A 17 8.31 14.98 -17.68
N GLY A 18 8.60 15.22 -16.39
CA GLY A 18 8.11 16.38 -15.63
C GLY A 18 9.26 17.10 -14.91
N ALA A 19 8.95 18.19 -14.19
CA ALA A 19 9.85 18.72 -13.16
C ALA A 19 10.09 17.64 -12.07
N GLU A 20 11.18 17.78 -11.31
CA GLU A 20 11.69 16.86 -10.29
C GLU A 20 10.71 15.78 -9.78
N PHE A 21 11.07 14.50 -9.96
CA PHE A 21 10.21 13.36 -9.64
C PHE A 21 10.04 13.20 -8.12
N ASN A 22 8.80 13.30 -7.63
CA ASN A 22 8.44 13.02 -6.25
C ASN A 22 7.65 11.69 -6.18
N PRO A 23 8.21 10.64 -5.54
CA PRO A 23 7.58 9.31 -5.50
C PRO A 23 6.30 9.28 -4.65
N VAL A 24 6.24 10.01 -3.54
CA VAL A 24 5.07 10.08 -2.66
C VAL A 24 3.85 10.66 -3.40
N LEU A 25 4.06 11.77 -4.13
CA LEU A 25 3.02 12.40 -4.94
C LEU A 25 2.62 11.53 -6.13
N ALA A 26 3.58 10.90 -6.81
CA ALA A 26 3.31 10.01 -7.93
C ALA A 26 2.49 8.78 -7.49
N SER A 27 2.83 8.17 -6.36
CA SER A 27 2.08 7.07 -5.74
C SER A 27 0.66 7.50 -5.37
N SER A 28 0.51 8.67 -4.74
CA SER A 28 -0.80 9.24 -4.40
C SER A 28 -1.68 9.47 -5.63
N GLN A 29 -1.12 10.03 -6.70
CA GLN A 29 -1.83 10.26 -7.96
C GLN A 29 -2.24 8.96 -8.65
N LEU A 30 -1.36 7.97 -8.68
CA LEU A 30 -1.63 6.65 -9.26
C LEU A 30 -2.85 6.00 -8.58
N ILE A 31 -2.86 5.97 -7.26
CA ILE A 31 -3.93 5.35 -6.47
C ILE A 31 -5.22 6.15 -6.58
N ALA A 32 -5.14 7.48 -6.49
CA ALA A 32 -6.31 8.36 -6.62
C ALA A 32 -7.00 8.21 -7.99
N THR A 33 -6.22 7.97 -9.04
CA THR A 33 -6.74 7.77 -10.40
C THR A 33 -7.67 6.56 -10.48
N PHE A 34 -7.25 5.44 -9.88
CA PHE A 34 -8.02 4.19 -9.84
C PHE A 34 -9.16 4.26 -8.82
N ALA A 35 -8.92 4.89 -7.67
CA ALA A 35 -9.89 5.01 -6.60
C ALA A 35 -11.18 5.70 -7.05
N GLY A 36 -11.11 6.71 -7.93
CA GLY A 36 -12.28 7.40 -8.44
C GLY A 36 -13.21 7.86 -7.31
N ALA A 37 -14.44 7.32 -7.27
CA ALA A 37 -15.46 7.60 -6.25
C ALA A 37 -15.44 6.64 -5.05
N LEU A 38 -14.47 5.73 -4.95
CA LEU A 38 -14.34 4.81 -3.81
C LEU A 38 -14.14 5.61 -2.52
N ARG A 39 -14.73 5.09 -1.44
CA ARG A 39 -14.64 5.69 -0.11
C ARG A 39 -13.18 5.72 0.34
N ARG A 40 -12.62 6.92 0.48
CA ARG A 40 -11.32 7.11 1.14
C ARG A 40 -11.46 6.80 2.62
N ILE A 41 -10.55 6.02 3.15
CA ILE A 41 -10.53 5.60 4.54
C ILE A 41 -9.33 6.24 5.22
N ARG A 42 -9.54 6.79 6.41
CA ARG A 42 -8.46 7.28 7.27
C ARG A 42 -7.98 6.13 8.15
N TRP A 43 -6.70 6.17 8.50
CA TRP A 43 -6.21 5.27 9.54
C TRP A 43 -6.92 5.60 10.86
N ASP A 44 -7.33 4.56 11.57
CA ASP A 44 -7.99 4.68 12.87
C ASP A 44 -7.06 4.08 13.94
N TYR A 45 -6.36 4.96 14.66
CA TYR A 45 -5.46 4.58 15.75
C TYR A 45 -6.19 4.40 17.09
N GLU A 46 -7.52 4.59 17.17
CA GLU A 46 -8.23 4.65 18.46
C GLU A 46 -8.05 3.40 19.33
N GLN A 47 -7.86 2.23 18.71
CA GLN A 47 -7.68 0.97 19.43
C GLN A 47 -6.24 0.48 19.50
N GLU A 48 -5.29 1.18 18.87
CA GLU A 48 -3.89 0.82 18.98
C GLU A 48 -3.32 1.29 20.31
N SER A 49 -2.71 0.38 21.06
CA SER A 49 -1.93 0.70 22.25
C SER A 49 -0.56 0.04 22.13
N PRO A 50 0.31 0.51 21.21
CA PRO A 50 1.57 -0.18 20.87
C PRO A 50 2.49 -0.38 22.09
N MET A 51 2.41 0.55 23.04
CA MET A 51 3.21 0.53 24.26
C MET A 51 2.56 -0.22 25.43
N ARG A 52 1.32 -0.71 25.23
CA ARG A 52 0.61 -1.50 26.24
C ARG A 52 0.99 -2.95 26.07
N ASP A 53 1.87 -3.40 26.94
CA ASP A 53 2.24 -4.81 27.05
C ASP A 53 0.99 -5.64 27.41
N ALA A 54 0.86 -6.84 26.82
CA ALA A 54 -0.16 -7.83 27.18
C ALA A 54 -0.11 -8.25 28.67
N ARG A 55 0.98 -7.96 29.38
CA ARG A 55 1.17 -8.16 30.83
C ARG A 55 0.69 -6.98 31.69
N GLY A 56 0.18 -5.91 31.07
CA GLY A 56 -0.42 -4.76 31.77
C GLY A 56 0.55 -3.63 32.12
N PHE A 57 1.77 -3.63 31.57
CA PHE A 57 2.73 -2.53 31.72
C PHE A 57 2.52 -1.49 30.61
N GLU A 58 2.48 -0.21 30.98
CA GLU A 58 2.35 0.91 30.05
C GLU A 58 3.29 2.05 30.51
N PRO A 59 4.32 2.42 29.71
CA PRO A 59 5.19 3.54 30.03
C PRO A 59 4.45 4.89 29.86
N VAL A 60 4.70 5.84 30.77
CA VAL A 60 4.14 7.20 30.71
C VAL A 60 4.63 7.90 29.44
N GLN A 61 3.71 8.32 28.56
CA GLN A 61 4.05 9.03 27.33
C GLN A 61 3.88 10.55 27.44
N ILE A 62 4.87 11.29 26.93
CA ILE A 62 4.66 12.62 26.37
C ILE A 62 4.21 12.38 24.93
N ARG A 63 2.92 12.63 24.65
CA ARG A 63 2.33 12.36 23.34
C ARG A 63 2.80 13.43 22.36
N GLU A 64 3.83 13.13 21.58
CA GLU A 64 4.13 13.93 20.39
C GLU A 64 2.96 13.76 19.39
N PRO A 65 2.47 14.83 18.78
CA PRO A 65 1.41 14.70 17.78
C PRO A 65 1.92 13.82 16.64
N VAL A 66 1.14 12.78 16.30
CA VAL A 66 1.39 11.98 15.10
C VAL A 66 1.38 12.95 13.92
N GLU A 67 2.48 13.03 13.18
CA GLU A 67 2.51 13.70 11.89
C GLU A 67 1.64 12.87 10.93
N GLU A 68 0.34 13.13 10.94
CA GLU A 68 -0.54 12.67 9.86
C GLU A 68 -0.04 13.32 8.57
N GLU A 69 0.48 12.56 7.60
CA GLU A 69 0.66 13.08 6.24
C GLU A 69 -0.72 13.28 5.60
N PRO A 70 -1.27 14.51 5.55
CA PRO A 70 -2.64 14.71 5.12
C PRO A 70 -2.68 14.54 3.60
N GLY A 71 -3.37 13.50 3.12
CA GLY A 71 -3.72 13.37 1.71
C GLY A 71 -3.16 12.16 0.97
N LEU A 72 -2.36 11.31 1.62
CA LEU A 72 -1.96 10.03 1.04
C LEU A 72 -3.20 9.20 0.68
N ALA A 73 -3.20 8.66 -0.54
CA ALA A 73 -4.33 7.87 -1.02
C ALA A 73 -4.38 6.54 -0.26
N ASN A 74 -5.54 6.22 0.31
CA ASN A 74 -5.80 4.97 1.03
C ASN A 74 -7.25 4.57 0.80
N VAL A 75 -7.46 3.42 0.14
CA VAL A 75 -8.77 2.90 -0.21
C VAL A 75 -8.87 1.39 0.01
N ILE A 76 -10.08 0.94 0.35
CA ILE A 76 -10.45 -0.47 0.30
C ILE A 76 -11.18 -0.71 -1.02
N LEU A 77 -10.73 -1.74 -1.73
CA LEU A 77 -11.22 -2.10 -3.04
C LEU A 77 -12.43 -3.06 -2.94
N PRO A 78 -13.28 -3.15 -3.97
CA PRO A 78 -14.43 -4.06 -3.97
C PRO A 78 -14.07 -5.55 -3.82
N ASN A 79 -12.84 -5.94 -4.10
CA ASN A 79 -12.33 -7.30 -3.91
C ASN A 79 -11.80 -7.55 -2.47
N GLY A 80 -11.95 -6.59 -1.55
CA GLY A 80 -11.48 -6.66 -0.17
C GLY A 80 -10.02 -6.26 0.04
N ALA A 81 -9.26 -5.99 -1.03
CA ALA A 81 -7.87 -5.55 -0.93
C ALA A 81 -7.75 -4.11 -0.41
N ARG A 82 -6.62 -3.79 0.20
CA ARG A 82 -6.22 -2.41 0.50
C ARG A 82 -5.27 -1.92 -0.59
N TYR A 83 -5.48 -0.68 -1.05
CA TYR A 83 -4.60 -0.03 -2.01
C TYR A 83 -4.29 1.38 -1.52
N TYR A 84 -3.03 1.62 -1.17
CA TYR A 84 -2.63 2.82 -0.42
C TYR A 84 -1.18 3.22 -0.68
N VAL A 85 -0.83 4.45 -0.29
CA VAL A 85 0.56 4.89 -0.29
C VAL A 85 1.18 4.49 1.04
N ASP A 86 2.24 3.70 0.99
CA ASP A 86 3.12 3.48 2.12
C ASP A 86 4.44 4.22 1.88
N HIS A 87 4.67 5.26 2.68
CA HIS A 87 5.76 6.20 2.52
C HIS A 87 5.88 6.73 1.07
N ALA A 88 6.84 6.20 0.29
CA ALA A 88 7.08 6.59 -1.10
C ALA A 88 6.42 5.66 -2.14
N HIS A 89 5.88 4.52 -1.72
CA HIS A 89 5.51 3.42 -2.59
C HIS A 89 3.99 3.28 -2.73
N PRO A 90 3.47 2.96 -3.92
CA PRO A 90 2.12 2.44 -4.02
C PRO A 90 2.14 0.98 -3.55
N GLU A 91 1.31 0.67 -2.56
CA GLU A 91 1.22 -0.65 -1.94
C GLU A 91 -0.15 -1.25 -2.17
N TYR A 92 -0.16 -2.53 -2.53
CA TYR A 92 -1.35 -3.37 -2.58
C TYR A 92 -1.26 -4.49 -1.55
N SER A 93 -2.23 -4.54 -0.65
CA SER A 93 -2.40 -5.62 0.33
C SER A 93 -3.60 -6.47 -0.09
N THR A 94 -3.39 -7.78 -0.25
CA THR A 94 -4.46 -8.71 -0.63
C THR A 94 -5.57 -8.74 0.43
N PRO A 95 -6.82 -9.12 0.09
CA PRO A 95 -7.76 -9.56 1.10
C PRO A 95 -7.22 -10.80 1.83
N GLU A 96 -7.83 -11.13 2.95
CA GLU A 96 -7.60 -12.38 3.65
C GLU A 96 -7.97 -13.58 2.77
N CYS A 97 -7.01 -14.47 2.53
CA CYS A 97 -7.18 -15.64 1.68
C CYS A 97 -7.15 -16.93 2.52
N ALA A 98 -7.97 -17.92 2.17
CA ALA A 98 -8.04 -19.21 2.87
C ALA A 98 -7.10 -20.28 2.29
N SER A 99 -6.42 -19.98 1.18
CA SER A 99 -5.46 -20.88 0.54
C SER A 99 -4.38 -20.12 -0.24
N ALA A 100 -3.20 -20.76 -0.42
CA ALA A 100 -2.11 -20.19 -1.22
C ALA A 100 -2.52 -19.91 -2.67
N ARG A 101 -3.41 -20.73 -3.26
CA ARG A 101 -3.89 -20.50 -4.62
C ARG A 101 -4.77 -19.25 -4.71
N GLU A 102 -5.65 -19.04 -3.74
CA GLU A 102 -6.47 -17.83 -3.65
C GLU A 102 -5.59 -16.60 -3.45
N LEU A 103 -4.59 -16.69 -2.57
CA LEU A 103 -3.59 -15.64 -2.36
C LEU A 103 -2.91 -15.23 -3.67
N VAL A 104 -2.40 -16.18 -4.44
CA VAL A 104 -1.76 -15.90 -5.75
C VAL A 104 -2.72 -15.24 -6.74
N ILE A 105 -4.01 -15.64 -6.74
CA ILE A 105 -5.02 -15.01 -7.58
C ILE A 105 -5.20 -13.53 -7.18
N HIS A 106 -5.30 -13.24 -5.89
CA HIS A 106 -5.49 -11.88 -5.39
C HIS A 106 -4.24 -11.00 -5.52
N ASP A 107 -3.05 -11.56 -5.32
CA ASP A 107 -1.78 -10.88 -5.59
C ASP A 107 -1.64 -10.51 -7.08
N LYS A 108 -1.95 -11.46 -7.98
CA LYS A 108 -1.96 -11.19 -9.42
C LYS A 108 -3.04 -10.18 -9.83
N ALA A 109 -4.17 -10.16 -9.15
CA ALA A 109 -5.19 -9.12 -9.34
C ALA A 109 -4.66 -7.74 -8.95
N GLY A 110 -3.81 -7.64 -7.92
CA GLY A 110 -3.09 -6.41 -7.55
C GLY A 110 -2.26 -5.86 -8.70
N GLU A 111 -1.47 -6.70 -9.37
CA GLU A 111 -0.70 -6.28 -10.56
C GLU A 111 -1.60 -5.69 -11.67
N ARG A 112 -2.78 -6.29 -11.90
CA ARG A 112 -3.75 -5.79 -12.90
C ARG A 112 -4.41 -4.48 -12.48
N ILE A 113 -4.62 -4.29 -11.18
CA ILE A 113 -5.12 -3.02 -10.63
C ILE A 113 -4.09 -1.92 -10.88
N LEU A 114 -2.81 -2.13 -10.50
CA LEU A 114 -1.76 -1.14 -10.74
C LEU A 114 -1.54 -0.85 -12.24
N GLU A 115 -1.56 -1.87 -13.08
CA GLU A 115 -1.48 -1.72 -14.54
C GLU A 115 -2.60 -0.81 -15.07
N ARG A 116 -3.84 -1.03 -14.61
CA ARG A 116 -4.98 -0.20 -14.97
C ARG A 116 -4.87 1.23 -14.41
N SER A 117 -4.43 1.38 -13.15
CA SER A 117 -4.14 2.71 -12.57
C SER A 117 -3.16 3.49 -13.43
N LEU A 118 -2.12 2.81 -13.93
CA LEU A 118 -1.08 3.42 -14.77
C LEU A 118 -1.63 3.85 -16.13
N GLN A 119 -2.41 2.98 -16.78
CA GLN A 119 -3.09 3.29 -18.05
C GLN A 119 -4.01 4.49 -17.93
N GLU A 120 -4.84 4.53 -16.89
CA GLU A 120 -5.76 5.64 -16.64
C GLU A 120 -5.02 6.94 -16.30
N LEU A 121 -3.89 6.86 -15.59
CA LEU A 121 -3.07 8.02 -15.25
C LEU A 121 -2.42 8.60 -16.52
N HIS A 122 -1.78 7.75 -17.33
CA HIS A 122 -1.15 8.20 -18.58
C HIS A 122 -2.15 8.80 -19.56
N ALA A 123 -3.40 8.31 -19.59
CA ALA A 123 -4.46 8.90 -20.42
C ALA A 123 -4.89 10.32 -19.99
N ARG A 124 -4.61 10.71 -18.72
CA ARG A 124 -4.95 12.03 -18.17
C ARG A 124 -3.76 13.00 -18.14
N MET A 125 -2.54 12.49 -18.28
CA MET A 125 -1.32 13.28 -18.17
C MET A 125 -0.86 13.80 -19.56
N PRO A 126 -0.12 14.91 -19.61
CA PRO A 126 0.38 15.46 -20.86
C PRO A 126 1.31 14.50 -21.62
N ASP A 127 1.40 14.70 -22.93
CA ASP A 127 2.37 14.00 -23.78
C ASP A 127 3.80 14.16 -23.23
N GLY A 128 4.53 13.05 -23.20
CA GLY A 128 5.90 13.00 -22.66
C GLY A 128 5.99 12.61 -21.18
N PHE A 129 4.91 12.71 -20.40
CA PHE A 129 4.88 12.13 -19.06
C PHE A 129 5.01 10.60 -19.14
N ARG A 130 5.89 10.04 -18.32
CA ARG A 130 6.07 8.60 -18.18
C ARG A 130 6.18 8.26 -16.70
N LEU A 131 5.40 7.28 -16.28
CA LEU A 131 5.49 6.65 -14.97
C LEU A 131 5.62 5.15 -15.20
N GLN A 132 6.46 4.48 -14.42
CA GLN A 132 6.73 3.05 -14.47
C GLN A 132 6.62 2.48 -13.07
N ILE A 133 6.14 1.25 -13.00
CA ILE A 133 5.90 0.52 -11.77
C ILE A 133 6.63 -0.83 -11.87
N TYR A 134 7.29 -1.24 -10.79
CA TYR A 134 8.09 -2.45 -10.73
C TYR A 134 7.64 -3.29 -9.54
N LYS A 135 7.39 -4.58 -9.78
CA LYS A 135 7.21 -5.57 -8.71
C LYS A 135 8.54 -6.25 -8.43
N ASN A 136 9.32 -5.64 -7.57
CA ASN A 136 10.65 -6.06 -7.13
C ASN A 136 10.90 -5.48 -5.73
N ASN A 137 12.14 -5.49 -5.25
CA ASN A 137 12.45 -5.05 -3.88
C ASN A 137 13.60 -4.03 -3.79
N SER A 138 14.08 -3.50 -4.92
CA SER A 138 15.15 -2.50 -4.89
C SER A 138 15.13 -1.62 -6.13
N ASP A 139 15.48 -0.34 -5.96
CA ASP A 139 15.63 0.62 -7.05
C ASP A 139 17.02 0.57 -7.72
N GLY A 140 17.94 -0.27 -7.22
CA GLY A 140 19.32 -0.36 -7.70
C GLY A 140 20.19 0.86 -7.35
N LYS A 141 19.72 1.76 -6.47
CA LYS A 141 20.40 2.99 -6.04
C LYS A 141 20.67 3.01 -4.52
N GLY A 142 20.43 1.89 -3.84
CA GLY A 142 20.66 1.72 -2.41
C GLY A 142 19.39 1.66 -1.58
N ASN A 143 18.21 1.90 -2.16
CA ASN A 143 16.94 1.75 -1.45
C ASN A 143 16.36 0.35 -1.67
N SER A 144 15.59 -0.11 -0.69
CA SER A 144 14.88 -1.38 -0.68
C SER A 144 13.44 -1.17 -0.22
N TYR A 145 12.54 -2.01 -0.70
CA TYR A 145 11.11 -1.97 -0.36
C TYR A 145 10.52 -3.39 -0.26
N GLY A 146 9.40 -3.48 0.46
CA GLY A 146 8.88 -4.70 1.05
C GLY A 146 7.99 -5.56 0.15
N THR A 147 8.07 -6.86 0.38
CA THR A 147 6.95 -7.78 0.11
C THR A 147 6.75 -8.60 1.37
N HIS A 148 5.65 -8.36 2.07
CA HIS A 148 5.38 -8.98 3.37
C HIS A 148 4.38 -10.12 3.20
N GLU A 149 4.57 -11.17 3.99
CA GLU A 149 3.66 -12.30 4.08
C GLU A 149 3.05 -12.36 5.47
N ASN A 150 1.73 -12.43 5.53
CA ASN A 150 0.95 -12.45 6.76
C ASN A 150 0.32 -13.82 6.96
N TYR A 151 0.51 -14.40 8.14
CA TYR A 151 0.03 -15.74 8.49
C TYR A 151 -0.75 -15.72 9.80
N LEU A 152 -2.01 -16.15 9.77
CA LEU A 152 -2.78 -16.36 11.00
C LEU A 152 -2.24 -17.57 11.77
N VAL A 153 -1.74 -17.31 12.97
CA VAL A 153 -1.22 -18.33 13.89
C VAL A 153 -2.10 -18.41 15.13
N ASP A 154 -2.06 -19.58 15.78
CA ASP A 154 -2.62 -19.69 17.12
C ASP A 154 -1.69 -18.94 18.08
N ARG A 155 -2.27 -18.32 19.11
CA ARG A 155 -1.52 -17.66 20.18
C ARG A 155 -1.01 -18.65 21.24
N ALA A 156 -1.64 -19.82 21.32
CA ALA A 156 -1.40 -20.85 22.35
C ALA A 156 0.01 -21.45 22.31
#